data_AF-B5B8T3-F1
#
_entry.id   AF-B5B8T3-F1
#
_cell.length_a   1.000
_cell.length_b   1.000
_cell.length_c   1.000
_cell.angle_alpha   90.00
_cell.angle_beta   90.00
_cell.angle_gamma   90.00
#
_symmetry.space_group_name_H-M   'P 1'
#
loop_
_entity.id
_entity.type
_entity.pdbx_description
1 polymer ?
#
loop_
_entity_poly.entity_id
_entity_poly.type
_entity_poly.pdbx_seq_one_letter_code
_entity_poly.pdbx_strand_id
1 'polypeptide(L)'
;MTITEGEKKKTITDLEKTSVLRAKEQHLQELFQEFVSRYPEVQQVIEESYNRLYNRTVSREYDGSHLVIDGLAQNISLRPHQENAIQRIVEEKRALLAHEVGSGKTLTMLGAGFKLKELGMVHKPLYVVPSSLSAQFGQEIMKFFPTKKVFVTTKKDFVKARRKQLYHVLLQEITMPLSLGILNLKKSLSVKKDR
;
A
#
# COMPACT_ATOMS: atom_id res chain seq x y z
N MET A 1 21.25 -8.71 -37.56
CA MET A 1 21.27 -9.79 -38.58
C MET A 1 21.50 -11.11 -37.87
N THR A 2 20.78 -12.17 -38.23
CA THR A 2 20.97 -13.49 -37.60
C THR A 2 21.88 -14.31 -38.50
N ILE A 3 23.06 -14.69 -38.01
CA ILE A 3 24.01 -15.52 -38.75
C ILE A 3 23.99 -16.91 -38.09
N THR A 4 23.89 -17.96 -38.90
CA THR A 4 23.88 -19.34 -38.43
C THR A 4 25.29 -19.91 -38.58
N GLU A 5 26.00 -20.09 -37.47
CA GLU A 5 27.23 -20.90 -37.41
C GLU A 5 26.87 -22.27 -36.81
N GLY A 6 26.72 -23.29 -37.66
CA GLY A 6 26.26 -24.63 -37.23
C GLY A 6 24.82 -24.63 -36.70
N GLU A 7 24.55 -25.35 -35.59
CA GLU A 7 23.21 -25.46 -34.98
C GLU A 7 22.79 -24.26 -34.10
N LYS A 8 23.70 -23.31 -33.83
CA LYS A 8 23.42 -22.16 -32.94
C LYS A 8 23.19 -20.87 -33.74
N LYS A 9 21.99 -20.28 -33.57
CA LYS A 9 21.66 -18.96 -34.12
C LYS A 9 22.32 -17.87 -33.26
N LYS A 10 23.16 -17.03 -33.87
CA LYS A 10 23.81 -15.88 -33.21
C LYS A 10 23.23 -14.58 -33.78
N THR A 11 22.64 -13.76 -32.90
CA THR A 11 22.14 -12.44 -33.28
C THR A 11 23.30 -11.45 -33.23
N ILE A 12 23.69 -10.90 -34.39
CA ILE A 12 24.77 -9.91 -34.49
C ILE A 12 24.13 -8.56 -34.82
N THR A 13 24.41 -7.57 -33.97
CA THR A 13 24.00 -6.18 -34.17
C THR A 13 24.88 -5.55 -35.23
N ASP A 14 24.26 -5.05 -36.29
CA ASP A 14 24.94 -4.36 -37.39
C ASP A 14 25.19 -2.91 -36.96
N LEU A 15 26.40 -2.65 -36.46
CA LEU A 15 26.78 -1.37 -35.84
C LEU A 15 26.71 -0.20 -36.82
N GLU A 16 27.08 -0.41 -38.09
CA GLU A 16 27.04 0.63 -39.13
C GLU A 16 25.59 0.99 -39.48
N LYS A 17 24.75 -0.01 -39.78
CA LYS A 17 23.32 0.25 -40.07
C LYS A 17 22.59 0.86 -38.88
N THR A 18 22.93 0.44 -37.66
CA THR A 18 22.37 1.02 -36.43
C THR A 18 22.78 2.49 -36.28
N SER A 19 24.03 2.83 -36.60
CA SER A 19 24.52 4.21 -36.54
C SER A 19 23.84 5.10 -37.59
N VAL A 20 23.67 4.60 -38.82
CA VAL A 20 22.94 5.31 -39.88
C VAL A 20 21.47 5.54 -39.50
N LEU A 21 20.82 4.55 -38.88
CA LEU A 21 19.44 4.71 -38.40
C LEU A 21 19.32 5.77 -37.30
N ARG A 22 20.26 5.79 -36.34
CA ARG A 22 20.31 6.81 -35.28
C ARG A 22 20.51 8.23 -35.84
N ALA A 23 21.38 8.37 -36.83
CA ALA A 23 21.59 9.66 -37.48
C ALA A 23 20.30 10.17 -38.17
N LYS A 24 19.57 9.28 -38.84
CA LYS A 24 18.27 9.62 -39.45
C LYS A 24 17.19 9.94 -38.40
N GLU A 25 17.16 9.20 -37.30
CA GLU A 25 16.26 9.46 -36.18
C GLU A 25 16.51 10.85 -35.59
N GLN A 26 17.78 11.19 -35.32
CA GLN A 26 18.15 12.49 -34.79
C GLN A 26 17.77 13.61 -35.76
N HIS A 27 18.05 13.43 -37.05
CA HIS A 27 17.65 14.42 -38.06
C HIS A 27 16.13 14.63 -38.11
N LEU A 28 15.34 13.56 -37.98
CA LEU A 28 13.88 13.67 -37.92
C LEU A 28 13.42 14.39 -36.65
N GLN A 29 14.08 14.17 -35.51
CA GLN A 29 13.80 14.89 -34.27
C GLN A 29 14.09 16.39 -34.39
N GLU A 30 15.21 16.76 -35.04
CA GLU A 30 15.58 18.15 -35.30
C GLU A 30 14.53 18.84 -36.19
N LEU A 31 14.16 18.21 -37.31
CA LEU A 31 13.11 18.72 -38.21
C LEU A 31 11.76 18.88 -37.49
N PHE A 32 11.42 17.93 -36.61
CA PHE A 32 10.20 18.02 -35.82
C PHE A 32 10.25 19.18 -34.81
N GLN A 33 11.39 19.40 -34.14
CA GLN A 33 11.56 20.56 -33.24
C GLN A 33 11.47 21.89 -34.00
N GLU A 34 12.08 21.97 -35.18
CA GLU A 34 11.97 23.16 -36.04
C GLU A 34 10.53 23.39 -36.49
N PHE A 35 9.83 22.34 -36.91
CA PHE A 35 8.40 22.39 -37.24
C PHE A 35 7.57 22.91 -36.06
N VAL A 36 7.72 22.33 -34.87
CA VAL A 36 6.94 22.74 -33.68
C VAL A 36 7.25 24.18 -33.28
N SER A 37 8.52 24.61 -33.33
CA SER A 37 8.90 25.98 -32.96
C SER A 37 8.42 27.04 -33.96
N ARG A 38 8.18 26.66 -35.22
CA ARG A 38 7.70 27.56 -36.26
C ARG A 38 6.19 27.80 -36.23
N TYR A 39 5.40 26.87 -35.67
CA TYR A 39 3.94 26.91 -35.68
C TYR A 39 3.37 26.94 -34.26
N PRO A 40 3.05 28.12 -33.71
CA PRO A 40 2.52 28.27 -32.35
C PRO A 40 1.27 27.44 -32.06
N GLU A 41 0.40 27.26 -33.05
CA GLU A 41 -0.81 26.44 -32.95
C GLU A 41 -0.48 24.96 -32.71
N VAL A 42 0.60 24.46 -33.30
CA VAL A 42 1.08 23.08 -33.10
C VAL A 42 1.64 22.94 -31.69
N GLN A 43 2.41 23.94 -31.23
CA GLN A 43 2.94 23.97 -29.86
C GLN A 43 1.81 23.91 -28.84
N GLN A 44 0.74 24.69 -29.03
CA GLN A 44 -0.44 24.67 -28.17
C GLN A 44 -1.13 23.31 -28.16
N VAL A 45 -1.35 22.68 -29.33
CA VAL A 45 -1.96 21.33 -29.42
C VAL A 45 -1.13 20.28 -28.69
N ILE A 46 0.20 20.34 -28.81
CA ILE A 46 1.12 19.42 -28.12
C ILE A 46 1.05 19.64 -26.61
N GLU A 47 1.12 20.89 -26.14
CA GLU A 47 1.06 21.23 -24.73
C GLU A 47 -0.27 20.82 -24.10
N GLU A 48 -1.40 21.16 -24.73
CA GLU A 48 -2.72 20.77 -24.25
C GLU A 48 -2.89 19.25 -24.22
N SER A 49 -2.41 18.55 -25.26
CA SER A 49 -2.47 17.09 -25.31
C SER A 49 -1.58 16.47 -24.25
N TYR A 50 -0.38 17.01 -24.03
CA TYR A 50 0.53 16.56 -22.98
C TYR A 50 -0.09 16.76 -21.60
N ASN A 51 -0.62 17.94 -21.32
CA ASN A 51 -1.25 18.25 -20.05
C ASN A 51 -2.48 17.38 -19.79
N ARG A 52 -3.32 17.18 -20.81
CA ARG A 52 -4.51 16.31 -20.73
C ARG A 52 -4.16 14.84 -20.53
N LEU A 53 -3.09 14.34 -21.15
CA LEU A 53 -2.72 12.92 -21.08
C LEU A 53 -1.90 12.61 -19.83
N TYR A 54 -0.96 13.48 -19.47
CA TYR A 54 0.08 13.18 -18.49
C TYR A 54 -0.02 14.03 -17.22
N ASN A 55 -0.36 15.32 -17.31
CA ASN A 55 -0.45 16.21 -16.13
C ASN A 55 -1.87 16.31 -15.54
N ARG A 56 -2.79 15.43 -15.92
CA ARG A 56 -4.18 15.43 -15.42
C ARG A 56 -4.34 14.92 -13.98
N THR A 57 -3.32 14.25 -13.43
CA THR A 57 -3.35 13.71 -12.08
C THR A 57 -2.13 14.16 -11.32
N VAL A 58 -2.35 14.97 -10.28
CA VAL A 58 -1.33 15.31 -9.30
C VAL A 58 -1.43 14.30 -8.16
N SER A 59 -0.28 13.81 -7.68
CA SER A 59 -0.24 12.98 -6.49
C SER A 59 -0.74 13.79 -5.30
N ARG A 60 -1.70 13.24 -4.54
CA ARG A 60 -2.07 13.83 -3.25
C ARG A 60 -0.85 13.90 -2.34
N GLU A 61 -0.62 15.07 -1.79
CA GLU A 61 0.31 15.27 -0.68
C GLU A 61 -0.44 15.07 0.64
N TYR A 62 0.22 14.43 1.58
CA TYR A 62 -0.32 14.17 2.91
C TYR A 62 0.64 14.80 3.92
N ASP A 63 0.10 15.65 4.80
CA ASP A 63 0.85 16.28 5.87
C ASP A 63 0.50 15.60 7.20
N GLY A 64 1.45 14.85 7.73
CA GLY A 64 1.34 14.17 9.02
C GLY A 64 1.99 14.91 10.18
N SER A 65 2.51 16.13 9.99
CA SER A 65 3.30 16.85 11.01
C SER A 65 2.57 17.13 12.33
N HIS A 66 1.24 17.06 12.30
CA HIS A 66 0.37 17.22 13.47
C HIS A 66 -0.11 15.88 14.07
N LEU A 67 0.38 14.75 13.56
CA LEU A 67 0.00 13.43 14.07
C LEU A 67 0.56 13.20 15.47
N VAL A 68 -0.36 12.94 16.40
CA VAL A 68 -0.04 12.35 17.70
C VAL A 68 -0.43 10.88 17.68
N ILE A 69 0.50 10.01 18.03
CA ILE A 69 0.25 8.56 18.11
C ILE A 69 0.23 8.13 19.57
N ASP A 70 -0.94 7.75 20.07
CA ASP A 70 -1.08 7.34 21.47
C ASP A 70 -0.30 6.05 21.79
N GLY A 71 0.47 6.10 22.87
CA GLY A 71 1.26 4.99 23.40
C GLY A 71 2.57 4.70 22.66
N LEU A 72 2.99 5.55 21.71
CA LEU A 72 4.34 5.50 21.16
C LEU A 72 5.36 5.77 22.28
N ALA A 73 6.43 4.98 22.33
CA ALA A 73 7.48 5.12 23.33
C ALA A 73 8.13 6.51 23.28
N GLN A 74 8.33 7.15 24.44
CA GLN A 74 8.80 8.54 24.53
C GLN A 74 10.16 8.80 23.88
N ASN A 75 11.01 7.77 23.79
CA ASN A 75 12.33 7.85 23.17
C ASN A 75 12.32 7.61 21.65
N ILE A 76 11.13 7.53 21.03
CA ILE A 76 10.96 7.22 19.61
C ILE A 76 10.13 8.33 18.97
N SER A 77 10.72 9.00 17.99
CA SER A 77 10.04 9.96 17.14
C SER A 77 9.86 9.40 15.74
N LEU A 78 8.77 9.79 15.09
CA LEU A 78 8.55 9.51 13.68
C LEU A 78 9.36 10.50 12.84
N ARG A 79 9.85 10.02 11.69
CA ARG A 79 10.43 10.89 10.67
C ARG A 79 9.30 11.47 9.80
N PRO A 80 9.48 12.63 9.15
CA PRO A 80 8.44 13.26 8.35
C PRO A 80 7.80 12.34 7.30
N HIS A 81 8.59 11.50 6.63
CA HIS A 81 8.05 10.54 5.66
C HIS A 81 7.16 9.47 6.29
N GLN A 82 7.42 9.10 7.54
CA GLN A 82 6.62 8.13 8.28
C GLN A 82 5.30 8.76 8.73
N GLU A 83 5.34 10.01 9.18
CA GLU A 83 4.14 10.79 9.54
C GLU A 83 3.22 10.94 8.34
N ASN A 84 3.75 11.41 7.21
CA ASN A 84 2.98 11.57 5.97
C ASN A 84 2.42 10.24 5.46
N ALA A 85 3.17 9.15 5.59
CA ALA A 85 2.69 7.81 5.24
C ALA A 85 1.58 7.31 6.18
N ILE A 86 1.66 7.62 7.47
CA ILE A 86 0.58 7.32 8.43
C ILE A 86 -0.67 8.13 8.08
N GLN A 87 -0.52 9.43 7.82
CA GLN A 87 -1.63 10.30 7.43
C GLN A 87 -2.35 9.77 6.19
N ARG A 88 -1.57 9.40 5.17
CA ARG A 88 -2.10 8.73 3.97
C ARG A 88 -2.90 7.48 4.29
N ILE A 89 -2.39 6.61 5.16
CA ILE A 89 -3.10 5.37 5.55
C ILE A 89 -4.40 5.70 6.28
N VAL A 90 -4.41 6.71 7.15
CA VAL A 90 -5.60 7.13 7.89
C VAL A 90 -6.69 7.66 6.95
N GLU A 91 -6.32 8.51 5.99
CA GLU A 91 -7.26 9.12 5.06
C GLU A 91 -7.76 8.14 3.98
N GLU A 92 -6.84 7.44 3.31
CA GLU A 92 -7.16 6.57 2.18
C GLU A 92 -7.60 5.17 2.62
N LYS A 93 -7.31 4.78 3.87
CA LYS A 93 -7.58 3.44 4.45
C LYS A 93 -6.87 2.28 3.73
N ARG A 94 -6.00 2.61 2.77
CA ARG A 94 -5.19 1.66 1.99
C ARG A 94 -3.91 2.36 1.54
N ALA A 95 -2.77 1.68 1.65
CA ALA A 95 -1.51 2.19 1.12
C ALA A 95 -0.53 1.05 0.84
N LEU A 96 0.40 1.30 -0.09
CA LEU A 96 1.59 0.49 -0.30
C LEU A 96 2.81 1.27 0.23
N LEU A 97 3.51 0.70 1.20
CA LEU A 97 4.74 1.29 1.75
C LEU A 97 5.96 0.79 0.96
N ALA A 98 6.13 1.27 -0.26
CA ALA A 98 7.24 0.91 -1.17
C ALA A 98 8.55 1.67 -0.87
N HIS A 99 8.89 1.86 0.40
CA HIS A 99 10.13 2.50 0.82
C HIS A 99 11.29 1.50 0.85
N GLU A 100 12.53 2.00 0.83
CA GLU A 100 13.74 1.18 0.94
C GLU A 100 13.84 0.40 2.26
N VAL A 101 14.70 -0.62 2.30
CA VAL A 101 15.00 -1.36 3.54
C VAL A 101 15.58 -0.42 4.59
N GLY A 102 15.19 -0.57 5.86
CA GLY A 102 15.67 0.30 6.95
C GLY A 102 14.93 1.63 7.11
N SER A 103 14.04 2.02 6.19
CA SER A 103 13.23 3.26 6.27
C SER A 103 12.20 3.31 7.41
N GLY A 104 12.08 2.25 8.21
CA GLY A 104 11.15 2.19 9.34
C GLY A 104 9.71 1.80 8.98
N LYS A 105 9.51 1.03 7.90
CA LYS A 105 8.18 0.57 7.45
C LYS A 105 7.35 -0.10 8.56
N THR A 106 7.96 -0.89 9.44
CA THR A 106 7.21 -1.52 10.55
C THR A 106 6.67 -0.48 11.51
N LEU A 107 7.49 0.48 11.94
CA LEU A 107 7.05 1.57 12.83
C LEU A 107 5.91 2.37 12.19
N THR A 108 6.02 2.69 10.91
CA THR A 108 4.94 3.36 10.14
C THR A 108 3.65 2.54 10.15
N MET A 109 3.73 1.24 9.85
CA MET A 109 2.57 0.35 9.81
C MET A 109 1.91 0.18 11.19
N LEU A 110 2.70 0.08 12.27
CA LEU A 110 2.21 0.01 13.63
C LEU A 110 1.57 1.33 14.07
N GLY A 111 2.23 2.46 13.82
CA GLY A 111 1.70 3.80 14.09
C GLY A 111 0.36 4.03 13.40
N ALA A 112 0.25 3.66 12.12
CA ALA A 112 -1.01 3.77 11.40
C ALA A 112 -2.12 2.88 11.99
N GLY A 113 -1.83 1.61 12.31
CA GLY A 113 -2.84 0.71 12.87
C GLY A 113 -3.33 1.12 14.26
N PHE A 114 -2.42 1.61 15.12
CA PHE A 114 -2.82 2.16 16.42
C PHE A 114 -3.57 3.48 16.29
N LYS A 115 -3.18 4.36 15.35
CA LYS A 115 -3.91 5.61 15.10
C LYS A 115 -5.31 5.36 14.57
N LEU A 116 -5.47 4.43 13.63
CA LEU A 116 -6.78 4.01 13.15
C LEU A 116 -7.64 3.44 14.29
N LYS A 117 -7.02 2.73 15.25
CA LYS A 117 -7.72 2.20 16.42
C LYS A 117 -8.13 3.30 17.39
N GLU A 118 -7.25 4.25 17.65
CA GLU A 118 -7.50 5.45 18.46
C GLU A 118 -8.66 6.28 17.89
N LEU A 119 -8.69 6.46 16.56
CA LEU A 119 -9.76 7.16 15.84
C LEU A 119 -11.06 6.35 15.73
N GLY A 120 -11.12 5.13 16.27
CA GLY A 120 -12.30 4.26 16.22
C GLY A 120 -12.61 3.70 14.82
N MET A 121 -11.70 3.85 13.85
CA MET A 121 -11.88 3.34 12.49
C MET A 121 -11.66 1.83 12.39
N VAL A 122 -10.84 1.26 13.29
CA VAL A 122 -10.62 -0.18 13.42
C VAL A 122 -10.69 -0.61 14.88
N HIS A 123 -11.32 -1.75 15.16
CA HIS A 123 -11.42 -2.27 16.54
C HIS A 123 -10.21 -3.14 16.91
N LYS A 124 -9.79 -4.00 15.97
CA LYS A 124 -8.77 -5.01 16.18
C LYS A 124 -7.82 -5.09 14.97
N PRO A 125 -6.75 -4.27 14.95
CA PRO A 125 -5.72 -4.37 13.92
C PRO A 125 -5.14 -5.78 13.86
N LEU A 126 -5.11 -6.38 12.67
CA LEU A 126 -4.53 -7.69 12.41
C LEU A 126 -3.34 -7.52 11.46
N TYR A 127 -2.16 -7.96 11.91
CA TYR A 127 -0.94 -7.95 11.10
C TYR A 127 -0.60 -9.37 10.67
N VAL A 128 -0.45 -9.58 9.36
CA VAL A 128 -0.04 -10.85 8.79
C VAL A 128 1.43 -10.75 8.40
N VAL A 129 2.26 -11.58 9.02
CA VAL A 129 3.71 -11.60 8.82
C VAL A 129 4.20 -13.02 8.54
N PRO A 130 5.31 -13.21 7.82
CA PRO A 130 5.94 -14.51 7.67
C PRO A 130 6.21 -15.16 9.04
N SER A 131 6.04 -16.48 9.13
CA SER A 131 6.13 -17.20 10.42
C SER A 131 7.48 -17.01 11.13
N SER A 132 8.57 -16.89 10.37
CA SER A 132 9.93 -16.62 10.87
C SER A 132 10.08 -15.24 11.50
N LEU A 133 9.24 -14.27 11.13
CA LEU A 133 9.29 -12.89 11.61
C LEU A 133 8.29 -12.59 12.73
N SER A 134 7.36 -13.52 13.03
CA SER A 134 6.31 -13.32 14.03
C SER A 134 6.82 -12.88 15.40
N ALA A 135 7.87 -13.55 15.91
CA ALA A 135 8.47 -13.23 17.20
C ALA A 135 9.16 -11.85 17.19
N GLN A 136 9.93 -11.55 16.14
CA GLN A 136 10.59 -10.25 15.98
C GLN A 136 9.56 -9.13 15.87
N PHE A 137 8.50 -9.33 15.09
CA PHE A 137 7.43 -8.36 14.94
C PHE A 137 6.73 -8.07 16.27
N GLY A 138 6.48 -9.11 17.08
CA GLY A 138 5.98 -8.95 18.44
C GLY A 138 6.88 -8.11 19.34
N GLN A 139 8.21 -8.33 19.26
CA GLN A 139 9.19 -7.52 20.00
C GLN A 139 9.22 -6.07 19.51
N GLU A 140 9.10 -5.83 18.21
CA GLU A 140 8.99 -4.47 17.66
C GLU A 140 7.76 -3.74 18.22
N ILE A 141 6.61 -4.42 18.37
CA ILE A 141 5.44 -3.81 19.00
C ILE A 141 5.72 -3.44 20.45
N MET A 142 6.32 -4.35 21.25
CA MET A 142 6.64 -4.04 22.64
C MET A 142 7.66 -2.90 22.77
N LYS A 143 8.60 -2.81 21.82
CA LYS A 143 9.59 -1.74 21.75
C LYS A 143 8.96 -0.38 21.42
N PHE A 144 8.12 -0.34 20.39
CA PHE A 144 7.53 0.90 19.89
C PHE A 144 6.32 1.34 20.73
N PHE A 145 5.54 0.40 21.25
CA PHE A 145 4.28 0.61 21.94
C PHE A 145 4.20 -0.22 23.24
N PRO A 146 5.04 0.08 24.24
CA PRO A 146 5.22 -0.76 25.44
C PRO A 146 3.95 -0.91 26.28
N THR A 147 3.00 0.03 26.19
CA THR A 147 1.75 0.01 26.95
C THR A 147 0.62 -0.76 26.25
N LYS A 148 0.80 -1.12 24.96
CA LYS A 148 -0.25 -1.77 24.17
C LYS A 148 -0.18 -3.29 24.33
N LYS A 149 -1.31 -3.89 24.70
CA LYS A 149 -1.44 -5.35 24.79
C LYS A 149 -1.63 -5.93 23.40
N VAL A 150 -0.76 -6.87 23.01
CA VAL A 150 -0.84 -7.54 21.71
C VAL A 150 -0.83 -9.06 21.85
N PHE A 151 -1.57 -9.71 20.97
CA PHE A 151 -1.56 -11.15 20.84
C PHE A 151 -0.63 -11.55 19.69
N VAL A 152 0.43 -12.30 20.01
CA VAL A 152 1.42 -12.77 19.02
C VAL A 152 1.26 -14.27 18.87
N THR A 153 0.90 -14.71 17.66
CA THR A 153 0.74 -16.13 17.35
C THR A 153 2.09 -16.83 17.27
N THR A 154 2.13 -18.05 17.77
CA THR A 154 3.25 -18.99 17.63
C THR A 154 2.86 -20.18 16.75
N LYS A 155 3.84 -20.98 16.32
CA LYS A 155 3.57 -22.22 15.55
C LYS A 155 2.60 -23.17 16.26
N LYS A 156 2.57 -23.16 17.60
CA LYS A 156 1.69 -24.02 18.42
C LYS A 156 0.21 -23.67 18.24
N ASP A 157 -0.09 -22.42 17.93
CA ASP A 157 -1.48 -21.92 17.80
C ASP A 157 -2.15 -22.38 16.50
N PHE A 158 -1.34 -22.81 15.51
CA PHE A 158 -1.83 -23.32 14.23
C PHE A 158 -2.08 -24.85 14.22
N VAL A 159 -1.81 -25.55 15.32
CA VAL A 159 -2.09 -26.99 15.43
C VAL A 159 -3.60 -27.24 15.45
N LYS A 160 -4.06 -28.36 14.85
CA LYS A 160 -5.50 -28.71 14.70
C LYS A 160 -6.31 -28.54 15.99
N ALA A 161 -5.77 -28.95 17.13
CA ALA A 161 -6.43 -28.84 18.44
C ALA A 161 -6.64 -27.38 18.89
N ARG A 162 -5.71 -26.47 18.57
CA ARG A 162 -5.70 -25.06 19.04
C ARG A 162 -6.28 -24.07 18.04
N ARG A 163 -6.47 -24.46 16.77
CA ARG A 163 -7.06 -23.60 15.74
C ARG A 163 -8.42 -23.03 16.15
N LYS A 164 -9.30 -23.82 16.77
CA LYS A 164 -10.60 -23.32 17.27
C LYS A 164 -10.46 -22.21 18.31
N GLN A 165 -9.50 -22.35 19.24
CA GLN A 165 -9.22 -21.33 20.26
C GLN A 165 -8.63 -20.07 19.61
N LEU A 166 -7.75 -20.21 18.63
CA LEU A 166 -7.20 -19.08 17.87
C LEU A 166 -8.32 -18.29 17.16
N TYR A 167 -9.23 -18.96 16.45
CA TYR A 167 -10.38 -18.30 15.82
C TYR A 167 -11.27 -17.60 16.83
N HIS A 168 -11.51 -18.23 17.98
CA HIS A 168 -12.30 -17.62 19.05
C HIS A 168 -11.68 -16.31 19.54
N VAL A 169 -10.37 -16.30 19.85
CA VAL A 169 -9.65 -15.09 20.27
C VAL A 169 -9.69 -13.99 19.20
N LEU A 170 -9.62 -14.36 17.92
CA LEU A 170 -9.73 -13.40 16.80
C LEU A 170 -11.15 -12.82 16.68
N LEU A 171 -12.18 -13.62 16.87
CA LEU A 171 -13.58 -13.26 16.63
C LEU A 171 -14.31 -12.64 17.83
N GLN A 172 -13.83 -12.85 19.06
CA GLN A 172 -14.52 -12.47 20.30
C GLN A 172 -14.85 -10.96 20.45
N GLU A 173 -14.22 -10.09 19.66
CA GLU A 173 -14.45 -8.63 19.69
C GLU A 173 -15.05 -8.09 18.37
N ILE A 174 -15.20 -8.92 17.33
CA ILE A 174 -15.76 -8.51 16.03
C ILE A 174 -17.30 -8.56 16.05
N THR A 175 -17.87 -9.28 17.01
CA THR A 175 -19.29 -9.21 17.34
C THR A 175 -19.63 -7.88 18.01
N MET A 176 -19.86 -6.84 17.21
CA MET A 176 -20.91 -5.88 17.54
C MET A 176 -22.21 -6.67 17.81
N PRO A 177 -23.07 -6.22 18.74
CA PRO A 177 -24.32 -6.92 19.04
C PRO A 177 -25.22 -6.91 17.80
N LEU A 178 -25.16 -7.97 17.00
CA LEU A 178 -26.21 -8.37 16.06
C LEU A 178 -27.56 -8.66 16.78
N SER A 179 -27.60 -8.53 18.11
CA SER A 179 -28.77 -8.78 18.94
C SER A 179 -29.87 -7.69 18.86
N LEU A 180 -29.59 -6.48 18.36
CA LEU A 180 -30.66 -5.46 18.23
C LEU A 180 -31.49 -5.55 16.93
N GLY A 181 -30.95 -6.14 15.86
CA GLY A 181 -31.67 -6.27 14.58
C GLY A 181 -32.50 -7.56 14.45
N ILE A 182 -32.02 -8.67 15.03
CA ILE A 182 -32.62 -9.99 14.81
C ILE A 182 -33.80 -10.26 15.76
N LEU A 183 -33.86 -9.57 16.92
CA LEU A 183 -34.96 -9.74 17.87
C LEU A 183 -36.30 -9.18 17.36
N ASN A 184 -36.28 -8.15 16.49
CA ASN A 184 -37.48 -7.58 15.91
C ASN A 184 -38.06 -8.39 14.74
N LEU A 185 -37.24 -9.14 13.99
CA LEU A 185 -37.77 -10.03 12.95
C LEU A 185 -38.48 -11.24 13.53
N LYS A 186 -37.98 -11.84 14.62
CA LYS A 186 -38.64 -13.01 15.25
C LYS A 186 -39.99 -12.66 15.89
N LYS A 187 -40.17 -11.46 16.46
CA LYS A 187 -41.48 -11.02 16.95
C LYS A 187 -42.49 -10.80 15.82
N SER A 188 -42.07 -10.28 14.67
CA SER A 188 -42.97 -10.09 13.51
C SER A 188 -43.42 -11.40 12.84
N LEU A 189 -42.56 -12.44 12.89
CA LEU A 189 -42.85 -13.74 12.27
C LEU A 189 -43.66 -14.68 13.18
N SER A 190 -43.66 -14.46 14.50
CA SER A 190 -44.45 -15.28 15.44
C SER A 190 -45.92 -14.87 15.55
N VAL A 191 -46.32 -13.69 15.09
CA VAL A 191 -47.71 -13.19 15.19
C VAL A 191 -48.57 -13.58 13.97
N LYS A 192 -47.97 -14.10 12.90
CA LYS A 192 -48.68 -14.46 11.66
C LYS A 192 -49.03 -15.94 11.50
N LYS A 193 -48.79 -16.79 12.51
CA LYS A 193 -49.04 -18.25 12.40
C LYS A 193 -50.24 -18.78 13.19
N ASP A 194 -50.96 -17.92 13.91
CA ASP A 194 -52.22 -18.26 14.60
C ASP A 194 -53.38 -17.45 14.02
N ARG A 195 -53.80 -17.78 12.80
CA ARG A 195 -55.17 -17.61 12.27
C ARG A 195 -55.43 -18.65 11.19
#